data_AF-A0A7Y6XMA7-F1
#
_entry.id   AF-A0A7Y6XMA7-F1
#
_cell.length_a   1.000
_cell.length_b   1.000
_cell.length_c   1.000
_cell.angle_alpha   90.00
_cell.angle_beta   90.00
_cell.angle_gamma   90.00
#
_symmetry.space_group_name_H-M   'P 1'
#
loop_
_entity.id
_entity.type
_entity.pdbx_description
1 polymer ?
#
loop_
_entity_poly.entity_id
_entity_poly.type
_entity_poly.pdbx_seq_one_letter_code
_entity_poly.pdbx_strand_id
1 'polypeptide(L)'
;MAQLNMVLGRQVAASIGERDNTGLEEADITLRESRISTHLDQTFGLLRPGAQLITNIYITPTRVYGRIVEARFKGKSYPVCLSYMDPDVRLVYGLPTKAGSDDDRGVVTNKFPVRAVIRFQETGDEEE
;
A
#
# COMPACT_ATOMS: atom_id res chain seq x y z
N MET A 1 7.44 -12.96 -20.34
CA MET A 1 6.62 -12.43 -19.22
C MET A 1 6.22 -11.01 -19.56
N ALA A 2 4.97 -10.61 -19.38
CA ALA A 2 4.56 -9.22 -19.63
C ALA A 2 5.07 -8.35 -18.48
N GLN A 3 6.02 -7.46 -18.77
CA GLN A 3 6.56 -6.54 -17.79
C GLN A 3 5.59 -5.37 -17.61
N LEU A 4 5.19 -5.10 -16.38
CA LEU A 4 4.41 -3.91 -16.07
C LEU A 4 5.34 -2.70 -16.21
N ASN A 5 5.18 -1.90 -17.27
CA ASN A 5 5.83 -0.60 -17.37
C ASN A 5 5.27 0.34 -16.29
N MET A 6 5.82 0.25 -15.09
CA MET A 6 5.54 1.13 -13.97
C MET A 6 6.60 2.22 -13.94
N VAL A 7 6.17 3.48 -13.99
CA VAL A 7 7.08 4.62 -13.90
C VAL A 7 7.57 4.71 -12.46
N LEU A 8 8.87 4.45 -12.26
CA LEU A 8 9.54 4.68 -10.97
C LEU A 8 9.31 6.12 -10.53
N GLY A 9 8.96 6.34 -9.26
CA GLY A 9 8.66 7.68 -8.76
C GLY A 9 7.18 8.08 -8.76
N ARG A 10 6.34 7.44 -9.57
CA ARG A 10 4.90 7.77 -9.59
C ARG A 10 4.18 7.13 -8.39
N GLN A 11 3.45 7.96 -7.65
CA GLN A 11 2.49 7.53 -6.64
C GLN A 11 1.09 7.40 -7.24
N VAL A 12 0.31 6.44 -6.77
CA VAL A 12 -1.11 6.25 -7.12
C VAL A 12 -1.90 5.89 -5.87
N ALA A 13 -3.17 6.26 -5.82
CA ALA A 13 -4.03 5.89 -4.69
C ALA A 13 -4.38 4.39 -4.71
N ALA A 14 -4.41 3.80 -3.52
CA ALA A 14 -4.89 2.45 -3.26
C ALA A 14 -5.61 2.40 -1.91
N SER A 15 -6.40 1.33 -1.70
CA SER A 15 -7.20 1.19 -0.49
C SER A 15 -7.27 -0.24 0.04
N ILE A 16 -7.45 -0.39 1.36
CA ILE A 16 -7.69 -1.67 2.04
C ILE A 16 -9.16 -1.78 2.40
N GLY A 17 -9.72 -2.97 2.18
CA GLY A 17 -11.13 -3.28 2.40
C GLY A 17 -11.82 -3.69 1.10
N GLU A 18 -13.05 -4.21 1.22
CA GLU A 18 -13.90 -4.45 0.06
C GLU A 18 -14.12 -3.12 -0.67
N ARG A 19 -13.94 -3.16 -1.98
CA ARG A 19 -14.28 -2.06 -2.88
C ARG A 19 -15.79 -2.04 -3.07
N ASP A 20 -16.50 -2.00 -1.95
CA ASP A 20 -17.92 -2.22 -1.92
C ASP A 20 -18.65 -0.90 -1.86
N ASN A 21 -19.86 -0.92 -2.38
CA ASN A 21 -20.82 0.19 -2.41
C ASN A 21 -21.27 0.66 -1.00
N THR A 22 -20.41 0.56 0.02
CA THR A 22 -20.64 0.89 1.44
C THR A 22 -20.13 2.27 1.83
N GLY A 23 -19.38 2.97 0.96
CA GLY A 23 -18.99 4.37 1.20
C GLY A 23 -17.91 4.56 2.26
N LEU A 24 -17.09 3.54 2.56
CA LEU A 24 -15.93 3.66 3.45
C LEU A 24 -14.74 4.33 2.73
N GLU A 25 -14.96 5.47 2.08
CA GLU A 25 -13.82 6.32 1.70
C GLU A 25 -13.27 6.97 2.96
N GLU A 26 -11.96 6.84 3.17
CA GLU A 26 -11.24 7.53 4.25
C GLU A 26 -11.62 7.08 5.67
N ALA A 27 -12.11 5.84 5.81
CA ALA A 27 -12.38 5.24 7.11
C ALA A 27 -11.10 4.83 7.83
N ASP A 28 -11.09 4.94 9.16
CA ASP A 28 -10.02 4.42 9.98
C ASP A 28 -10.17 2.91 10.18
N ILE A 29 -9.11 2.18 9.87
CA ILE A 29 -9.05 0.74 9.96
C ILE A 29 -7.92 0.32 10.90
N THR A 30 -8.16 -0.75 11.64
CA THR A 30 -7.13 -1.39 12.47
C THR A 30 -6.50 -2.54 11.71
N LEU A 31 -5.19 -2.49 11.54
CA LEU A 31 -4.39 -3.52 10.91
C LEU A 31 -3.55 -4.26 11.94
N ARG A 32 -3.21 -5.50 11.60
CA ARG A 32 -2.20 -6.32 12.28
C ARG A 32 -1.19 -6.79 11.25
N GLU A 33 0.01 -7.16 11.70
CA GLU A 33 0.98 -7.80 10.82
C GLU A 33 0.37 -9.03 10.17
N SER A 34 0.27 -9.00 8.85
CA SER A 34 -0.49 -9.99 8.09
C SER A 34 -0.26 -9.82 6.58
N ARG A 35 -0.73 -10.80 5.82
CA ARG A 35 -0.82 -10.72 4.36
C ARG A 35 -2.25 -10.40 3.97
N ILE A 36 -2.47 -9.25 3.35
CA ILE A 36 -3.81 -8.72 3.02
C ILE A 36 -3.94 -8.41 1.52
N SER A 37 -5.17 -8.07 1.14
CA SER A 37 -5.52 -7.54 -0.16
C SER A 37 -5.72 -6.02 -0.08
N THR A 38 -4.98 -5.30 -0.92
CA THR A 38 -5.16 -3.87 -1.20
C THR A 38 -5.71 -3.75 -2.62
N HIS A 39 -6.46 -2.69 -2.95
CA HIS A 39 -6.99 -2.47 -4.29
C HIS A 39 -6.48 -1.15 -4.86
N LEU A 40 -6.08 -1.14 -6.12
CA LEU A 40 -5.73 0.10 -6.79
C LEU A 40 -6.96 0.96 -7.02
N ASP A 41 -6.89 2.24 -6.66
CA ASP A 41 -7.97 3.19 -6.93
C ASP A 41 -7.79 3.95 -8.23
N GLN A 42 -6.54 4.05 -8.69
CA GLN A 42 -6.18 4.71 -9.92
C GLN A 42 -5.40 3.78 -10.85
N THR A 43 -5.38 4.15 -12.13
CA THR A 43 -4.59 3.42 -13.12
C THR A 43 -3.10 3.57 -12.84
N PHE A 44 -2.36 2.45 -12.83
CA PHE A 44 -0.91 2.44 -12.68
C PHE A 44 -0.26 1.53 -13.72
N GLY A 45 0.38 2.13 -14.73
CA GLY A 45 0.89 1.39 -15.89
C GLY A 45 -0.26 0.66 -16.61
N LEU A 46 -0.19 -0.67 -16.67
CA LEU A 46 -1.26 -1.50 -17.26
C LEU A 46 -2.34 -1.89 -16.24
N LEU A 47 -2.11 -1.72 -14.94
CA LEU A 47 -3.09 -2.02 -13.90
C LEU A 47 -4.20 -0.96 -13.93
N ARG A 48 -5.45 -1.41 -13.88
CA ARG A 48 -6.63 -0.55 -13.82
C ARG A 48 -7.18 -0.49 -12.39
N PRO A 49 -8.01 0.51 -12.07
CA PRO A 49 -8.70 0.56 -10.79
C PRO A 49 -9.41 -0.77 -10.48
N GLY A 50 -9.28 -1.25 -9.25
CA GLY A 50 -9.81 -2.54 -8.78
C GLY A 50 -8.84 -3.71 -8.97
N ALA A 51 -7.67 -3.50 -9.58
CA ALA A 51 -6.62 -4.51 -9.55
C ALA A 51 -6.22 -4.82 -8.10
N GLN A 52 -6.18 -6.11 -7.78
CA GLN A 52 -5.84 -6.60 -6.45
C GLN A 52 -4.32 -6.54 -6.26
N LEU A 53 -3.88 -6.04 -5.13
CA LEU A 53 -2.49 -5.94 -4.71
C LEU A 53 -2.32 -6.81 -3.47
N ILE A 54 -1.41 -7.77 -3.52
CA ILE A 54 -1.11 -8.65 -2.41
C ILE A 54 0.00 -8.01 -1.58
N THR A 55 -0.35 -7.66 -0.35
CA THR A 55 0.48 -6.81 0.52
C THR A 55 0.84 -7.55 1.80
N ASN A 56 2.12 -7.49 2.18
CA ASN A 56 2.57 -7.86 3.52
C ASN A 56 2.63 -6.59 4.38
N ILE A 57 1.98 -6.63 5.53
CA ILE A 57 1.89 -5.52 6.49
C ILE A 57 2.88 -5.74 7.63
N TYR A 58 3.62 -4.69 7.95
CA TYR A 58 4.52 -4.61 9.11
C TYR A 58 4.15 -3.38 9.91
N ILE A 59 4.20 -3.47 11.24
CA ILE A 59 3.68 -2.43 12.13
C ILE A 59 4.78 -1.97 13.09
N THR A 60 4.77 -0.68 13.35
CA THR A 60 5.49 -0.02 14.43
C THR A 60 4.52 0.91 15.14
N PRO A 61 4.80 1.36 16.38
CA PRO A 61 3.94 2.30 17.09
C PRO A 61 3.58 3.56 16.29
N THR A 62 4.49 4.00 15.41
CA THR A 62 4.38 5.26 14.66
C THR A 62 4.01 5.08 13.19
N ARG A 63 4.19 3.88 12.61
CA ARG A 63 4.04 3.65 11.16
C ARG A 63 3.56 2.25 10.81
N VAL A 64 2.79 2.16 9.73
CA VAL A 64 2.42 0.90 9.05
C VAL A 64 3.06 0.83 7.68
N TYR A 65 3.84 -0.21 7.44
CA TYR A 65 4.51 -0.46 6.17
C TYR A 65 3.78 -1.53 5.37
N GLY A 66 3.49 -1.24 4.11
CA GLY A 66 2.96 -2.21 3.16
C GLY A 66 3.98 -2.56 2.09
N ARG A 67 4.38 -3.83 2.02
CA ARG A 67 5.22 -4.38 0.94
C ARG A 67 4.35 -5.15 -0.03
N ILE A 68 4.13 -4.58 -1.22
CA ILE A 68 3.29 -5.19 -2.26
C ILE A 68 4.20 -5.92 -3.23
N VAL A 69 4.01 -7.23 -3.33
CA VAL A 69 4.88 -8.13 -4.10
C VAL A 69 4.20 -8.73 -5.33
N GLU A 70 2.87 -8.72 -5.36
CA GLU A 70 2.07 -9.29 -6.44
C GLU A 70 0.87 -8.40 -6.74
N ALA A 71 0.60 -8.16 -8.02
CA ALA A 71 -0.63 -7.56 -8.49
C ALA A 71 -1.43 -8.58 -9.31
N ARG A 72 -2.72 -8.76 -9.02
CA ARG A 72 -3.64 -9.61 -9.78
C ARG A 72 -4.60 -8.76 -10.58
N PHE A 73 -4.61 -8.98 -11.90
CA PHE A 73 -5.45 -8.23 -12.83
C PHE A 73 -5.85 -9.09 -14.02
N LYS A 74 -7.16 -9.13 -14.33
CA LYS A 74 -7.74 -9.93 -15.42
C LYS A 74 -7.32 -11.41 -15.38
N GLY A 75 -7.37 -12.01 -14.18
CA GLY A 75 -7.01 -13.42 -13.98
C GLY A 75 -5.51 -13.74 -14.10
N LYS A 76 -4.65 -12.72 -14.21
CA LYS A 76 -3.19 -12.88 -14.27
C LYS A 76 -2.53 -12.25 -13.05
N SER A 77 -1.50 -12.92 -12.54
CA SER A 77 -0.61 -12.38 -11.50
C SER A 77 0.64 -11.78 -12.14
N TYR A 78 1.06 -10.63 -11.62
CA TYR A 78 2.25 -9.91 -12.05
C TYR A 78 3.12 -9.63 -10.82
N PRO A 79 4.43 -9.94 -10.87
CA PRO A 79 5.35 -9.51 -9.83
C PRO A 79 5.50 -7.99 -9.87
N VAL A 80 5.46 -7.35 -8.70
CA VAL A 80 5.59 -5.91 -8.55
C VAL A 80 6.43 -5.60 -7.31
N CYS A 81 6.98 -4.39 -7.23
CA CYS A 81 7.65 -3.87 -6.05
C CYS A 81 7.05 -2.51 -5.73
N LEU A 82 5.97 -2.49 -4.93
CA LEU A 82 5.30 -1.26 -4.52
C LEU A 82 5.31 -1.13 -3.00
N SER A 83 5.50 0.10 -2.52
CA SER A 83 5.45 0.44 -1.10
C SER A 83 4.34 1.44 -0.81
N TYR A 84 3.79 1.35 0.41
CA TYR A 84 2.97 2.41 0.96
C TYR A 84 3.83 3.65 1.19
N MET A 85 3.27 4.81 0.90
CA MET A 85 3.93 6.10 1.10
C MET A 85 3.10 6.94 2.06
N ASP A 86 3.78 7.79 2.81
CA ASP A 86 3.14 8.80 3.62
C ASP A 86 2.37 9.78 2.71
N PRO A 87 1.07 10.03 2.97
CA PRO A 87 0.27 10.94 2.16
C PRO A 87 0.65 12.41 2.32
N ASP A 88 1.20 12.78 3.48
CA ASP A 88 1.47 14.16 3.86
C ASP A 88 2.96 14.52 3.68
N VAL A 89 3.85 13.53 3.82
CA VAL A 89 5.30 13.73 3.70
C VAL A 89 5.87 13.07 2.45
N ARG A 90 6.38 13.89 1.53
CA ARG A 90 6.96 13.42 0.28
C ARG A 90 8.16 12.50 0.54
N LEU A 91 8.25 11.40 -0.22
CA LEU A 91 9.32 10.40 -0.17
C LEU A 91 9.43 9.61 1.14
N VAL A 92 8.50 9.75 2.08
CA VAL A 92 8.55 8.96 3.32
C VAL A 92 7.73 7.67 3.17
N TYR A 93 8.30 6.55 3.60
CA TYR A 93 7.73 5.22 3.45
C TYR A 93 6.81 4.85 4.61
N GLY A 94 5.75 4.11 4.31
CA GLY A 94 4.76 3.70 5.29
C GLY A 94 3.77 4.81 5.64
N LEU A 95 2.66 4.41 6.24
CA LEU A 95 1.57 5.29 6.65
C LEU A 95 1.79 5.71 8.10
N PRO A 96 1.60 6.99 8.46
CA PRO A 96 1.59 7.40 9.86
C PRO A 96 0.42 6.73 10.59
N THR A 97 0.70 6.19 11.78
CA THR A 97 -0.35 5.62 12.63
C THR A 97 -1.17 6.70 13.32
N LYS A 98 -2.42 6.35 13.65
CA LYS A 98 -3.34 7.16 14.45
C LYS A 98 -3.39 6.68 15.90
N ALA A 99 -4.06 7.46 16.75
CA ALA A 99 -4.33 7.09 18.14
C ALA A 99 -5.01 5.70 18.23
N GLY A 100 -4.59 4.90 19.21
CA GLY A 100 -5.03 3.51 19.35
C GLY A 100 -4.11 2.48 18.68
N SER A 101 -3.02 2.94 18.06
CA SER A 101 -1.95 2.05 17.56
C SER A 101 -0.98 1.68 18.69
N ASP A 102 -0.43 0.47 18.60
CA ASP A 102 0.55 -0.11 19.51
C ASP A 102 1.55 -0.98 18.71
N ASP A 103 2.38 -1.76 19.40
CA ASP A 103 3.38 -2.63 18.77
C ASP A 103 2.75 -3.73 17.89
N ASP A 104 1.51 -4.13 18.16
CA ASP A 104 0.83 -5.24 17.47
C ASP A 104 -0.26 -4.76 16.50
N ARG A 105 -0.66 -3.48 16.59
CA ARG A 105 -1.83 -2.92 15.91
C ARG A 105 -1.55 -1.52 15.37
N GLY A 106 -1.87 -1.32 14.10
CA GLY A 106 -1.73 -0.03 13.43
C GLY A 106 -3.10 0.48 12.99
N VAL A 107 -3.51 1.63 13.51
CA VAL A 107 -4.71 2.34 13.06
C VAL A 107 -4.30 3.32 11.97
N VAL A 108 -4.86 3.17 10.77
CA VAL A 108 -4.55 4.02 9.61
C VAL A 108 -5.82 4.33 8.83
N THR A 109 -5.81 5.38 8.03
CA THR A 109 -6.86 5.61 7.04
C THR A 109 -6.74 4.59 5.93
N ASN A 110 -7.87 4.02 5.51
CA ASN A 110 -7.90 2.89 4.59
C ASN A 110 -7.51 3.24 3.15
N LYS A 111 -7.36 4.53 2.82
CA LYS A 111 -6.96 5.06 1.51
C LYS A 111 -5.60 5.74 1.64
N PHE A 112 -4.67 5.38 0.77
CA PHE A 112 -3.30 5.84 0.87
C PHE A 112 -2.56 5.76 -0.47
N PRO A 113 -1.45 6.50 -0.64
CA PRO A 113 -0.63 6.40 -1.83
C PRO A 113 0.29 5.17 -1.79
N VAL A 114 0.44 4.53 -2.95
CA VAL A 114 1.44 3.48 -3.20
C VAL A 114 2.37 3.91 -4.33
N ARG A 115 3.63 3.50 -4.25
CA ARG A 115 4.68 3.89 -5.21
C ARG A 115 5.49 2.69 -5.65
N ALA A 116 5.89 2.67 -6.92
CA ALA A 116 6.89 1.72 -7.40
C ALA A 116 8.28 2.08 -6.89
N VAL A 117 8.96 1.11 -6.29
CA VAL A 117 10.26 1.27 -5.63
C VAL A 117 11.24 0.24 -6.18
N ILE A 118 12.54 0.54 -6.11
CA ILE A 118 13.60 -0.36 -6.59
C ILE A 118 13.77 -1.53 -5.60
N ARG A 119 13.69 -1.21 -4.30
CA ARG A 119 13.72 -2.15 -3.18
C ARG A 119 12.78 -1.65 -2.08
N PHE A 120 12.31 -2.57 -1.25
CA PHE A 120 11.64 -2.18 -0.02
C PHE A 120 12.67 -1.61 0.95
N GLN A 121 12.37 -0.48 1.58
CA GLN A 121 13.15 -0.03 2.72
C GLN A 121 12.96 -0.99 3.90
N GLU A 122 14.03 -1.17 4.68
CA GLU A 122 13.93 -1.81 5.99
C GLU A 122 13.37 -0.79 7.00
N THR A 123 12.74 -1.31 8.05
CA THR A 123 12.12 -0.47 9.07
C THR A 123 13.21 0.39 9.73
N GLY A 124 13.20 1.70 9.49
CA GLY A 124 14.18 2.64 10.07
C GLY A 124 15.30 3.10 9.13
N ASP A 125 15.29 2.72 7.85
CA ASP A 125 16.20 3.32 6.87
C ASP A 125 15.75 4.77 6.55
N GLU A 126 16.41 5.77 7.12
CA GLU A 126 16.35 7.13 6.59
C GLU A 126 17.09 7.13 5.23
N GLU A 127 16.45 7.65 4.16
CA GLU A 127 17.23 7.96 2.94
C GLU A 127 18.16 9.13 3.29
N GLU A 128 19.46 8.86 3.48
CA GLU A 128 20.52 9.87 3.38
C GLU A 128 20.57 10.50 1.98
#